data_AF-A0A552FIJ2-F1
#
_entry.id   AF-A0A552FIJ2-F1
#
_cell.length_a   1.000
_cell.length_b   1.000
_cell.length_c   1.000
_cell.angle_alpha   90.00
_cell.angle_beta   90.00
_cell.angle_gamma   90.00
#
_symmetry.space_group_name_H-M   'P 1'
#
loop_
_entity.id
_entity.type
_entity.pdbx_description
1 polymer ?
#
loop_
_entity_poly.entity_id
_entity_poly.type
_entity_poly.pdbx_seq_one_letter_code
_entity_poly.pdbx_strand_id
1 'polypeptide(L)'
;MNLLKDSKKIRFVDLFCGLGGFRVAIAQVCRQKNLESDCVFSCDIDKDAQAIYQANFGDQPQGDITEIAALDIPNHDILMAGFPCQPFSICGNLKGFEDTRGTLFFEIARILK
;
A
#
# COMPACT_ATOMS: atom_id res chain seq x y z
N MET A 1 -15.56 27.07 23.71
CA MET A 1 -16.12 25.95 22.92
C MET A 1 -15.17 25.74 21.76
N ASN A 2 -14.32 24.70 21.83
CA ASN A 2 -13.24 24.50 20.85
C ASN A 2 -13.85 24.19 19.48
N LEU A 3 -13.54 25.05 18.50
CA LEU A 3 -13.69 24.76 17.08
C LEU A 3 -12.74 23.60 16.76
N LEU A 4 -13.27 22.38 16.74
CA LEU A 4 -12.61 21.27 16.06
C LEU A 4 -12.51 21.71 14.60
N LYS A 5 -11.31 22.15 14.19
CA LYS A 5 -11.00 22.31 12.76
C LYS A 5 -11.34 20.99 12.09
N ASP A 6 -12.18 21.01 11.06
CA ASP A 6 -12.38 19.87 10.17
C ASP A 6 -11.01 19.47 9.60
N SER A 7 -10.36 18.50 10.25
CA SER A 7 -9.08 17.98 9.79
C SER A 7 -9.35 17.23 8.51
N LYS A 8 -8.80 17.73 7.40
CA LYS A 8 -8.95 17.07 6.10
C LYS A 8 -8.20 15.73 6.16
N LYS A 9 -8.91 14.66 5.86
CA LYS A 9 -8.41 13.27 5.87
C LYS A 9 -7.95 12.87 4.48
N ILE A 10 -6.78 12.26 4.38
CA ILE A 10 -6.23 11.65 3.17
C ILE A 10 -6.43 10.15 3.26
N ARG A 11 -7.21 9.59 2.34
CA ARG A 11 -7.44 8.15 2.22
C ARG A 11 -6.40 7.55 1.30
N PHE A 12 -5.75 6.47 1.71
CA PHE A 12 -4.74 5.82 0.91
C PHE A 12 -4.85 4.31 0.92
N VAL A 13 -4.32 3.68 -0.13
CA VAL A 13 -4.10 2.24 -0.19
C VAL A 13 -2.61 1.93 -0.17
N ASP A 14 -2.25 0.85 0.51
CA ASP A 14 -0.87 0.41 0.75
C ASP A 14 -0.66 -0.98 0.13
N LEU A 15 -0.32 -1.02 -1.16
CA LEU A 15 -0.10 -2.28 -1.89
C LEU A 15 1.34 -2.76 -1.71
N PHE A 16 1.51 -4.08 -1.57
CA PHE A 16 2.82 -4.68 -1.26
C PHE A 16 3.39 -4.05 0.02
N CYS A 17 2.56 -3.98 1.06
CA CYS A 17 2.77 -3.09 2.19
C CYS A 17 3.99 -3.47 3.05
N GLY A 18 4.44 -4.74 2.98
CA GLY A 18 5.53 -5.27 3.78
C GLY A 18 5.34 -4.93 5.26
N LEU A 19 6.34 -4.27 5.83
CA LEU A 19 6.33 -3.83 7.23
C LEU A 19 5.60 -2.48 7.48
N GLY A 20 5.00 -1.90 6.44
CA GLY A 20 4.23 -0.64 6.51
C GLY A 20 5.07 0.64 6.49
N GLY A 21 6.20 0.63 5.78
CA GLY A 21 7.04 1.83 5.63
C GLY A 21 6.30 3.03 5.03
N PHE A 22 5.48 2.79 3.99
CA PHE A 22 4.63 3.82 3.38
C PHE A 22 3.59 4.37 4.34
N ARG A 23 2.92 3.49 5.11
CA ARG A 23 1.96 3.87 6.15
C ARG A 23 2.58 4.79 7.21
N VAL A 24 3.78 4.49 7.68
CA VAL A 24 4.51 5.36 8.63
C VAL A 24 4.82 6.71 7.99
N ALA A 25 5.33 6.72 6.76
CA ALA A 25 5.71 7.94 6.06
C ALA A 25 4.51 8.88 5.85
N ILE A 26 3.38 8.37 5.35
CA ILE A 26 2.19 9.20 5.12
C ILE A 26 1.58 9.71 6.42
N ALA A 27 1.56 8.91 7.49
CA ALA A 27 1.11 9.35 8.80
C ALA A 27 1.97 10.49 9.35
N GLN A 28 3.30 10.40 9.20
CA GLN A 28 4.22 11.45 9.60
C GLN A 28 3.99 12.75 8.81
N VAL A 29 3.87 12.66 7.47
CA VAL A 29 3.64 13.82 6.61
C VAL A 29 2.28 14.46 6.90
N CYS A 30 1.22 13.68 7.04
CA CYS A 30 -0.13 14.19 7.36
C CYS A 30 -0.13 14.93 8.70
N ARG A 31 0.50 14.36 9.73
CA ARG A 31 0.65 15.01 11.03
C ARG A 31 1.35 16.36 10.94
N GLN A 32 2.44 16.46 10.17
CA GLN A 32 3.15 17.72 9.94
C GLN A 32 2.31 18.78 9.20
N LYS A 33 1.35 18.33 8.38
CA LYS A 33 0.44 19.20 7.62
C LYS A 33 -0.88 19.47 8.34
N ASN A 34 -1.05 19.00 9.58
CA ASN A 34 -2.32 19.05 10.32
C ASN A 34 -3.48 18.42 9.52
N LEU A 35 -3.19 17.25 8.94
CA LEU A 35 -4.11 16.36 8.23
C LEU A 35 -4.19 15.02 8.95
N GLU A 36 -5.25 14.26 8.69
CA GLU A 36 -5.36 12.85 9.08
C GLU A 36 -5.01 11.94 7.90
N SER A 37 -4.41 10.78 8.17
CA SER A 37 -4.18 9.71 7.19
C SER A 37 -5.06 8.51 7.52
N ASP A 38 -5.74 7.95 6.53
CA ASP A 38 -6.66 6.83 6.66
C ASP A 38 -6.25 5.72 5.68
N CYS A 39 -5.73 4.61 6.23
CA CYS A 39 -5.40 3.43 5.43
C CYS A 39 -6.69 2.67 5.16
N VAL A 40 -7.20 2.75 3.94
CA VAL A 40 -8.50 2.16 3.60
C VAL A 40 -8.36 0.75 3.01
N PHE A 41 -7.14 0.37 2.62
CA PHE A 41 -6.81 -0.96 2.14
C PHE A 41 -5.30 -1.19 2.23
N SER A 42 -4.90 -2.40 2.59
CA SER A 42 -3.50 -2.85 2.52
C SER A 42 -3.45 -4.28 2.01
N CYS A 43 -2.39 -4.65 1.30
CA CYS A 43 -2.17 -6.04 0.89
C CYS A 43 -0.70 -6.43 0.88
N ASP A 44 -0.42 -7.66 1.27
CA ASP A 44 0.86 -8.34 1.10
C ASP A 44 0.65 -9.85 1.03
N ILE A 45 1.41 -10.53 0.17
CA ILE A 45 1.33 -11.99 0.04
C ILE A 45 2.06 -12.71 1.19
N ASP A 46 3.02 -12.03 1.83
CA ASP A 46 3.84 -12.61 2.88
C ASP A 46 3.12 -12.59 4.24
N LYS A 47 2.95 -13.78 4.84
CA LYS A 47 2.21 -13.95 6.09
C LYS A 47 2.94 -13.37 7.30
N ASP A 48 4.27 -13.35 7.29
CA ASP A 48 5.06 -12.79 8.39
C ASP A 48 4.98 -11.26 8.35
N ALA A 49 5.04 -10.67 7.15
CA ALA A 49 4.79 -9.25 6.94
C ALA A 49 3.38 -8.85 7.41
N GLN A 50 2.35 -9.63 7.04
CA GLN A 50 0.98 -9.41 7.50
C GLN A 50 0.87 -9.42 9.03
N ALA A 51 1.48 -10.41 9.70
CA ALA A 51 1.43 -10.52 11.15
C ALA A 51 2.10 -9.31 11.83
N ILE A 52 3.25 -8.86 11.32
CA ILE A 52 3.95 -7.68 11.84
C ILE A 52 3.13 -6.42 11.57
N TYR A 53 2.55 -6.27 10.38
CA TYR A 53 1.71 -5.13 10.03
C TYR A 53 0.49 -5.03 10.96
N GLN A 54 -0.21 -6.15 11.18
CA GLN A 54 -1.34 -6.20 12.11
C GLN A 54 -0.92 -5.87 13.55
N ALA A 55 0.22 -6.40 14.02
CA ALA A 55 0.71 -6.11 15.36
C ALA A 55 1.01 -4.62 15.59
N ASN A 56 1.42 -3.88 14.53
CA ASN A 56 1.76 -2.46 14.63
C ASN A 56 0.58 -1.53 14.37
N PHE A 57 -0.35 -1.91 13.50
CA PHE A 57 -1.38 -1.01 12.99
C PHE A 57 -2.82 -1.44 13.32
N GLY A 58 -3.02 -2.67 13.81
CA GLY A 58 -4.35 -3.24 14.07
C GLY A 58 -5.08 -3.75 12.83
N ASP A 59 -4.57 -3.45 11.63
CA ASP A 59 -5.17 -3.84 10.36
C ASP A 59 -4.51 -5.10 9.80
N GLN A 60 -5.32 -6.06 9.36
CA GLN A 60 -4.83 -7.24 8.66
C GLN A 60 -4.72 -6.93 7.16
N PRO A 61 -3.52 -6.97 6.55
CA PRO A 61 -3.42 -6.82 5.11
C PRO A 61 -4.09 -7.99 4.38
N GLN A 62 -4.67 -7.69 3.23
CA GLN A 62 -5.18 -8.70 2.30
C GLN A 62 -4.00 -9.48 1.67
N GLY A 63 -4.29 -10.65 1.11
CA GLY A 63 -3.29 -11.54 0.52
C GLY A 63 -2.84 -11.13 -0.88
N ASP A 64 -2.85 -12.12 -1.79
CA ASP A 64 -2.39 -11.96 -3.17
C ASP A 64 -3.24 -10.93 -3.93
N ILE A 65 -2.61 -9.84 -4.38
CA ILE A 65 -3.28 -8.76 -5.11
C ILE A 65 -3.88 -9.22 -6.45
N THR A 66 -3.36 -10.31 -7.03
CA THR A 66 -3.86 -10.88 -8.29
C THR A 66 -5.23 -11.55 -8.12
N GLU A 67 -5.61 -11.89 -6.89
CA GLU A 67 -6.90 -12.49 -6.54
C GLU A 67 -7.96 -11.44 -6.14
N ILE A 68 -7.58 -10.16 -6.05
CA ILE A 68 -8.43 -9.08 -5.55
C ILE A 68 -9.00 -8.27 -6.72
N ALA A 69 -10.34 -8.22 -6.81
CA ALA A 69 -10.99 -7.43 -7.85
C ALA A 69 -10.74 -5.93 -7.61
N ALA A 70 -10.50 -5.17 -8.68
CA ALA A 70 -10.22 -3.74 -8.56
C ALA A 70 -11.38 -2.97 -7.90
N LEU A 71 -12.61 -3.45 -8.12
CA LEU A 71 -13.83 -2.90 -7.53
C LEU A 71 -13.94 -3.11 -6.02
N ASP A 72 -13.20 -4.07 -5.45
CA ASP A 72 -13.18 -4.34 -4.02
C ASP A 72 -12.21 -3.41 -3.27
N ILE A 73 -11.37 -2.67 -4.00
CA ILE A 73 -10.45 -1.68 -3.42
C ILE A 73 -11.23 -0.38 -3.18
N PRO A 74 -11.33 0.12 -1.94
CA PRO A 74 -12.08 1.32 -1.64
C PRO A 74 -11.53 2.56 -2.34
N ASN A 75 -12.42 3.52 -2.63
CA ASN A 75 -12.03 4.84 -3.11
C ASN A 75 -10.98 5.48 -2.19
N HIS A 76 -9.93 6.00 -2.82
CA HIS A 76 -8.75 6.53 -2.18
C HIS A 76 -8.20 7.74 -2.95
N ASP A 77 -7.46 8.59 -2.24
CA ASP A 77 -6.79 9.77 -2.81
C ASP A 77 -5.38 9.42 -3.32
N ILE A 78 -4.72 8.45 -2.66
CA ILE A 78 -3.33 8.06 -2.95
C ILE A 78 -3.22 6.53 -2.98
N LEU A 79 -2.59 6.01 -4.04
CA LEU A 79 -2.14 4.63 -4.13
C LEU A 79 -0.62 4.58 -3.91
N MET A 80 -0.19 3.84 -2.90
CA MET A 80 1.23 3.54 -2.66
C MET A 80 1.47 2.07 -2.97
N ALA A 81 2.55 1.78 -3.69
CA ALA A 81 2.87 0.42 -4.10
C ALA A 81 4.38 0.18 -4.12
N GLY A 82 4.87 -0.60 -3.15
CA GLY A 82 6.25 -1.06 -3.10
C GLY A 82 6.47 -2.36 -3.87
N PHE A 83 6.10 -2.39 -5.16
CA PHE A 83 6.08 -3.65 -5.90
C PHE A 83 7.48 -4.30 -6.04
N PRO A 84 7.54 -5.64 -6.20
CA PRO A 84 8.79 -6.39 -6.22
C PRO A 84 9.83 -5.86 -7.21
N CYS A 85 11.01 -5.49 -6.71
CA CYS A 85 12.10 -4.90 -7.51
C CYS A 85 13.09 -5.94 -8.06
N GLN A 86 13.06 -7.20 -7.58
CA GLN A 86 13.99 -8.27 -7.96
C GLN A 86 14.11 -8.49 -9.47
N PRO A 87 13.02 -8.39 -10.27
CA PRO A 87 13.11 -8.53 -11.73
C PRO A 87 13.89 -7.41 -12.42
N PHE A 88 14.00 -6.25 -11.79
CA PHE A 88 14.60 -5.03 -12.35
C PHE A 88 15.94 -4.64 -11.70
N SER A 89 16.28 -5.26 -10.57
CA SER A 89 17.51 -4.99 -9.83
C SER A 89 18.75 -5.56 -10.54
N ILE A 90 19.86 -4.81 -10.50
CA ILE A 90 21.19 -5.25 -10.97
C ILE A 90 21.67 -6.49 -10.20
N CYS A 91 21.22 -6.66 -8.96
CA CYS A 91 21.50 -7.84 -8.14
C CYS A 91 20.58 -9.04 -8.47
N GLY A 92 19.61 -8.87 -9.39
CA GLY A 92 18.71 -9.91 -9.86
C GLY A 92 19.05 -10.42 -11.26
N ASN A 93 18.15 -11.21 -11.84
CA ASN A 93 18.34 -11.77 -13.19
C ASN A 93 17.99 -10.79 -14.33
N LEU A 94 17.59 -9.54 -14.00
CA LEU A 94 17.21 -8.49 -14.95
C LEU A 94 16.19 -8.92 -16.01
N LYS A 95 15.31 -9.86 -15.65
CA LYS A 95 14.27 -10.40 -16.54
C LYS A 95 13.10 -9.44 -16.75
N GLY A 96 13.03 -8.35 -15.99
CA GLY A 96 11.99 -7.33 -16.11
C GLY A 96 10.60 -7.96 -16.09
N PHE A 97 9.83 -7.73 -17.16
CA PHE A 97 8.46 -8.24 -17.29
C PHE A 97 8.35 -9.72 -17.71
N GLU A 98 9.46 -10.37 -18.07
CA GLU A 98 9.47 -11.83 -18.32
C GLU A 98 9.49 -12.64 -17.02
N ASP A 99 9.70 -11.98 -15.88
CA ASP A 99 9.51 -12.54 -14.54
C ASP A 99 8.08 -12.29 -14.08
N THR A 100 7.41 -13.31 -13.53
CA THR A 100 6.04 -13.18 -13.00
C THR A 100 5.92 -12.13 -11.90
N ARG A 101 7.00 -11.82 -11.19
CA ARG A 101 7.00 -10.74 -10.18
C ARG A 101 7.04 -9.36 -10.83
N GLY A 102 7.57 -9.26 -12.06
CA GLY A 102 7.65 -8.00 -12.81
C GLY A 102 6.30 -7.57 -13.38
N THR A 103 5.37 -8.52 -13.56
CA THR A 103 4.03 -8.22 -14.06
C THR A 103 3.11 -7.60 -13.00
N LEU A 104 3.51 -7.59 -11.73
CA LEU A 104 2.74 -6.98 -10.63
C LEU A 104 2.56 -5.46 -10.79
N PHE A 105 3.40 -4.80 -11.59
CA PHE A 105 3.14 -3.42 -12.03
C PHE A 105 1.80 -3.28 -12.77
N PHE A 106 1.40 -4.30 -13.56
CA PHE A 106 0.13 -4.27 -14.29
C PHE A 106 -1.08 -4.40 -13.36
N GLU A 107 -0.92 -5.00 -12.17
CA GLU A 107 -1.96 -5.00 -11.15
C GLU A 107 -2.22 -3.60 -10.59
N ILE A 108 -1.17 -2.80 -10.39
CA ILE A 108 -1.31 -1.39 -10.04
C ILE A 108 -2.07 -0.64 -11.14
N ALA A 109 -1.69 -0.84 -12.40
CA ALA A 109 -2.36 -0.22 -13.54
C ALA A 109 -3.82 -0.67 -13.69
N ARG A 110 -4.15 -1.93 -13.35
CA ARG A 110 -5.52 -2.46 -13.33
C ARG A 110 -6.39 -1.74 -12.30
N ILE A 111 -5.83 -1.39 -11.14
CA ILE A 111 -6.54 -0.73 -10.04
C ILE A 111 -6.75 0.77 -10.31
N LEU A 112 -5.85 1.41 -11.05
CA LEU A 112 -5.92 2.85 -11.39
C LEU A 112 -6.82 3.19 -12.59
N LYS A 113 -7.33 2.19 -13.32
CA LYS A 113 -8.21 2.38 -14.49
C LYS A 113 -9.63 2.71 -14.07
#